data_AF-A0A7X6B0C3-F1
#
_entry.id   AF-A0A7X6B0C3-F1
#
_cell.length_a   1.000
_cell.length_b   1.000
_cell.length_c   1.000
_cell.angle_alpha   90.00
_cell.angle_beta   90.00
_cell.angle_gamma   90.00
#
_symmetry.space_group_name_H-M   'P 1'
#
loop_
_entity.id
_entity.type
_entity.pdbx_description
1 polymer ?
#
loop_
_entity_poly.entity_id
_entity_poly.type
_entity_poly.pdbx_seq_one_letter_code
_entity_poly.pdbx_strand_id
1 'polypeptide(L)'
;MGQGAARGQSRTGRREHGPKRADVVVVQPSATGRRAGGRPVWLGLVNDRDATADIAAWIESGGPGIAEPPTILDLYTFSPSRRVRAELDE
;
A
#
# COMPACT_ATOMS: atom_id res chain seq x y z
N MET A 1 5.08 31.12 55.64
CA MET A 1 4.12 31.34 54.53
C MET A 1 4.61 30.57 53.32
N GLY A 2 4.22 29.30 53.19
CA GLY A 2 4.55 28.47 52.03
C GLY A 2 3.29 28.26 51.22
N GLN A 3 3.26 28.73 49.97
CA GLN A 3 2.16 28.45 49.05
C GLN A 3 2.60 27.34 48.11
N GLY A 4 1.95 26.19 48.27
CA GLY A 4 2.19 24.98 47.52
C GLY A 4 1.44 24.94 46.19
N ALA A 5 2.12 24.31 45.22
CA ALA A 5 1.60 23.38 44.22
C ALA A 5 0.39 23.81 43.36
N ALA A 6 0.72 24.19 42.13
CA ALA A 6 0.27 23.60 40.87
C ALA A 6 -1.06 22.79 40.90
N ARG A 7 -2.11 23.34 40.31
CA ARG A 7 -3.24 22.56 39.78
C ARG A 7 -3.08 22.45 38.26
N GLY A 8 -2.32 21.43 37.85
CA GLY A 8 -2.27 20.99 36.45
C GLY A 8 -3.62 20.42 36.05
N GLN A 9 -4.32 21.10 35.15
CA GLN A 9 -5.46 20.54 34.45
C GLN A 9 -4.92 19.65 33.32
N SER A 10 -4.61 18.40 33.65
CA SER A 10 -4.24 17.38 32.68
C SER A 10 -5.46 17.06 31.82
N ARG A 11 -5.61 17.72 30.67
CA ARG A 11 -6.52 17.26 29.60
C ARG A 11 -5.94 15.99 28.97
N THR A 12 -6.16 14.84 29.61
CA THR A 12 -6.00 13.54 28.93
C THR A 12 -7.23 13.30 28.07
N GLY A 13 -7.32 14.00 26.94
CA GLY A 13 -8.20 13.61 25.84
C GLY A 13 -7.56 12.46 25.11
N ARG A 14 -8.08 11.24 25.34
CA ARG A 14 -7.71 10.01 24.60
C ARG A 14 -7.75 10.33 23.10
N ARG A 15 -6.59 10.33 22.42
CA ARG A 15 -6.56 10.34 20.95
C ARG A 15 -7.19 9.02 20.51
N GLU A 16 -8.36 9.12 19.91
CA GLU A 16 -9.06 7.98 19.31
C GLU A 16 -8.20 7.45 18.17
N HIS A 17 -7.95 6.14 18.16
CA HIS A 17 -7.24 5.48 17.08
C HIS A 17 -8.15 5.54 15.86
N GLY A 18 -7.87 6.47 14.94
CA GLY A 18 -8.56 6.52 13.65
C GLY A 18 -8.41 5.18 12.91
N PRO A 19 -9.27 4.91 11.90
CA PRO A 19 -9.18 3.68 11.14
C PRO A 19 -7.77 3.53 10.57
N LYS A 20 -7.18 2.34 10.73
CA LYS A 20 -5.91 2.02 10.07
C LYS A 20 -6.10 2.22 8.57
N ARG A 21 -5.24 3.04 7.97
CA ARG A 21 -5.25 3.22 6.52
C ARG A 21 -4.77 1.91 5.90
N ALA A 22 -5.45 1.45 4.85
CA ALA A 22 -4.95 0.37 4.02
C ALA A 22 -3.82 0.91 3.14
N ASP A 23 -2.69 0.20 3.11
CA ASP A 23 -1.61 0.53 2.18
C ASP A 23 -1.93 0.00 0.78
N VAL A 24 -1.56 0.77 -0.23
CA VAL A 24 -1.73 0.42 -1.65
C VAL A 24 -0.35 0.34 -2.28
N VAL A 25 -0.07 -0.78 -2.94
CA VAL A 25 1.12 -1.00 -3.76
C VAL A 25 0.69 -1.03 -5.22
N VAL A 26 1.42 -0.29 -6.07
CA VAL A 26 1.22 -0.30 -7.52
C VAL A 26 2.47 -0.83 -8.18
N VAL A 27 2.36 -1.98 -8.84
CA VAL A 27 3.46 -2.57 -9.59
C VAL A 27 3.37 -2.11 -11.04
N GLN A 28 4.29 -1.22 -11.42
CA GLN A 28 4.39 -0.73 -12.79
C GLN A 28 5.08 -1.76 -13.68
N PRO A 29 4.55 -2.06 -14.88
CA PRO A 29 5.26 -2.90 -15.84
C PRO A 29 6.55 -2.21 -16.30
N SER A 30 7.61 -3.00 -16.43
CA SER A 30 8.85 -2.56 -17.10
C SER A 30 8.60 -2.22 -18.57
N ALA A 31 9.57 -1.60 -19.25
CA ALA A 31 9.44 -1.33 -20.69
C ALA A 31 9.18 -2.60 -21.51
N THR A 32 9.86 -3.70 -21.19
CA THR A 32 9.63 -5.01 -21.81
C THR A 32 8.23 -5.54 -21.45
N GLY A 33 7.82 -5.44 -20.19
CA GLY A 33 6.49 -5.84 -19.74
C GLY A 33 5.37 -5.08 -20.47
N ARG A 34 5.50 -3.76 -20.65
CA ARG A 34 4.53 -2.94 -21.41
C ARG A 34 4.43 -3.40 -22.86
N ARG A 35 5.56 -3.69 -23.52
CA ARG A 35 5.59 -4.22 -24.90
C ARG A 35 4.93 -5.59 -25.00
N ALA A 36 5.07 -6.42 -23.98
CA ALA A 36 4.39 -7.71 -23.87
C ALA A 36 2.89 -7.60 -23.50
N GLY A 37 2.35 -6.39 -23.36
CA GLY A 37 0.94 -6.16 -23.01
C GLY A 37 0.68 -6.00 -21.51
N GLY A 38 1.72 -6.02 -20.68
CA GLY A 38 1.62 -5.77 -19.24
C GLY A 38 0.95 -4.43 -18.92
N ARG A 39 0.17 -4.43 -17.83
CA ARG A 39 -0.54 -3.25 -17.30
C ARG A 39 -0.22 -3.11 -15.82
N PRO A 40 -0.35 -1.90 -15.24
CA PRO A 40 -0.18 -1.71 -13.81
C PRO A 40 -1.11 -2.62 -13.01
N VAL A 41 -0.55 -3.30 -12.01
CA VAL A 41 -1.30 -4.13 -11.05
C VAL A 41 -1.40 -3.39 -9.72
N TRP A 42 -2.61 -3.37 -9.17
CA TRP A 42 -2.96 -2.60 -7.99
C TRP A 42 -3.32 -3.54 -6.85
N LEU A 43 -2.54 -3.46 -5.77
CA LEU A 43 -2.63 -4.34 -4.62
C LEU A 43 -2.99 -3.52 -3.39
N GLY A 44 -4.10 -3.85 -2.75
CA GLY A 44 -4.54 -3.21 -1.51
C GLY A 44 -4.19 -4.06 -0.29
N LEU A 45 -4.15 -3.42 0.90
CA LEU A 45 -4.07 -4.10 2.20
C LEU A 45 -2.77 -4.90 2.44
N VAL A 46 -1.66 -4.51 1.82
CA VAL A 46 -0.36 -5.15 2.06
C VAL A 46 0.23 -4.66 3.40
N ASN A 47 -0.32 -5.14 4.51
CA ASN A 47 0.33 -5.08 5.83
C ASN A 47 1.00 -6.43 6.19
N ASP A 48 0.99 -7.38 5.25
CA ASP A 48 1.51 -8.73 5.40
C ASP A 48 2.92 -8.81 4.81
N ARG A 49 3.86 -9.31 5.62
CA ARG A 49 5.27 -9.47 5.24
C ARG A 49 5.44 -10.53 4.17
N ASP A 50 4.65 -11.59 4.20
CA ASP A 50 4.76 -12.70 3.25
C ASP A 50 4.26 -12.24 1.88
N ALA A 51 3.13 -11.50 1.84
CA ALA A 51 2.66 -10.87 0.61
C ALA A 51 3.68 -9.89 0.02
N THR A 52 4.41 -9.15 0.87
CA THR A 52 5.47 -8.23 0.40
C THR A 52 6.64 -8.99 -0.22
N ALA A 53 7.02 -10.13 0.36
CA ALA A 53 8.07 -10.98 -0.19
C ALA A 53 7.66 -11.59 -1.54
N ASP A 54 6.41 -12.05 -1.67
CA ASP A 54 5.88 -12.59 -2.94
C ASP A 54 5.82 -11.52 -4.04
N ILE A 55 5.45 -10.28 -3.69
CA ILE A 55 5.49 -9.14 -4.63
C ILE A 55 6.94 -8.87 -5.08
N ALA A 56 7.89 -8.86 -4.16
CA ALA A 56 9.30 -8.63 -4.49
C ALA A 56 9.84 -9.72 -5.42
N ALA A 57 9.59 -11.00 -5.10
CA ALA A 57 10.01 -12.13 -5.92
C ALA A 57 9.38 -12.09 -7.33
N TRP A 58 8.12 -11.68 -7.43
CA TRP A 58 7.46 -11.52 -8.73
C TRP A 58 8.07 -10.38 -9.55
N ILE A 59 8.36 -9.23 -8.93
CA ILE A 59 9.04 -8.10 -9.59
C ILE A 59 10.43 -8.52 -10.08
N GLU A 60 11.21 -9.22 -9.25
CA GLU A 60 12.53 -9.74 -9.62
C GLU A 60 12.45 -10.74 -10.79
N SER A 61 11.36 -11.51 -10.87
CA SER A 61 11.08 -12.42 -11.99
C SER A 61 10.63 -11.70 -13.27
N GLY A 62 10.42 -10.37 -13.21
CA GLY A 62 10.10 -9.52 -14.36
C GLY A 62 8.76 -8.78 -14.25
N GLY A 63 7.92 -9.16 -13.29
CA GLY A 63 6.67 -8.47 -12.97
C GLY A 63 5.60 -8.51 -14.08
N PRO A 64 4.66 -7.53 -14.08
CA PRO A 64 3.49 -7.54 -14.95
C PRO A 64 3.83 -7.65 -16.45
N GLY A 65 3.23 -8.64 -17.10
CA GLY A 65 3.41 -8.92 -18.53
C GLY A 65 4.66 -9.74 -18.87
N ILE A 66 5.50 -10.11 -17.89
CA ILE A 66 6.69 -10.96 -18.09
C ILE A 66 6.59 -12.23 -17.25
N ALA A 67 6.33 -12.08 -15.95
CA ALA A 67 6.16 -13.18 -15.03
C ALA A 67 4.69 -13.32 -14.65
N GLU A 68 4.25 -14.58 -14.50
CA GLU A 68 2.93 -14.87 -13.96
C GLU A 68 2.85 -14.41 -12.49
N PRO A 69 1.83 -13.63 -12.10
CA PRO A 69 1.67 -13.23 -10.71
C PRO A 69 1.40 -14.47 -9.83
N PRO A 70 2.00 -14.55 -8.63
CA PRO A 70 1.62 -15.56 -7.64
C PRO A 70 0.12 -15.47 -7.34
N THR A 71 -0.58 -16.60 -7.31
CA THR A 71 -2.05 -16.66 -7.08
C THR A 71 -2.48 -15.98 -5.77
N ILE A 72 -1.60 -15.93 -4.77
CA ILE A 72 -1.87 -15.21 -3.52
C ILE A 72 -2.14 -13.70 -3.74
N LEU A 73 -1.57 -13.11 -4.79
CA LEU A 73 -1.78 -11.70 -5.14
C LEU A 73 -3.21 -11.41 -5.59
N ASP A 74 -3.97 -12.42 -6.03
CA ASP A 74 -5.38 -12.25 -6.39
C ASP A 74 -6.22 -11.78 -5.20
N LEU A 75 -5.84 -12.16 -3.96
CA LEU A 75 -6.51 -11.71 -2.73
C LEU A 75 -6.37 -10.20 -2.49
N TYR A 76 -5.31 -9.60 -3.01
CA TYR A 76 -4.98 -8.19 -2.81
C TYR A 76 -5.30 -7.35 -4.05
N THR A 77 -5.56 -7.97 -5.20
CA THR A 77 -5.77 -7.28 -6.47
C THR A 77 -7.11 -6.56 -6.51
N PHE A 78 -7.08 -5.28 -6.87
CA PHE A 78 -8.29 -4.50 -7.12
C PHE A 78 -8.15 -3.63 -8.37
N SER A 79 -9.27 -3.12 -8.87
CA SER A 79 -9.28 -2.14 -9.96
C SER A 79 -9.60 -0.76 -9.42
N PRO A 80 -8.65 0.19 -9.40
CA PRO A 80 -8.95 1.56 -8.97
C PRO A 80 -9.79 2.29 -10.02
N SER A 81 -10.40 3.39 -9.56
CA SER A 81 -11.16 4.31 -10.41
C SER A 81 -10.28 4.94 -11.50
N ARG A 82 -10.90 5.36 -12.61
CA ARG A 82 -10.19 6.01 -13.73
C ARG A 82 -9.40 7.24 -13.31
N ARG A 83 -9.90 7.98 -12.33
CA ARG A 83 -9.23 9.18 -11.78
C ARG A 83 -7.88 8.82 -11.17
N VAL A 84 -7.86 7.82 -10.29
CA VAL A 84 -6.64 7.35 -9.61
C VAL A 84 -5.63 6.79 -10.61
N ARG A 85 -6.10 6.18 -11.71
CA ARG A 85 -5.22 5.73 -12.79
C ARG A 85 -4.55 6.90 -13.53
N ALA A 86 -5.29 7.98 -13.80
CA ALA A 86 -4.76 9.15 -14.50
C ALA A 86 -3.69 9.90 -13.69
N GLU A 87 -3.88 10.01 -12.37
CA GLU A 87 -2.92 10.67 -11.45
C GLU A 87 -1.55 9.97 -11.38
N LEU A 88 -1.41 8.73 -11.89
CA LEU A 88 -0.12 8.01 -11.95
C LEU A 88 0.59 8.10 -13.31
N ASP A 89 -0.10 8.56 -14.35
CA ASP A 89 0.47 8.72 -15.69
C ASP A 89 1.07 10.14 -15.90
N GLU A 90 0.87 11.04 -14.93
CA GLU A 90 1.48 12.39 -14.83
C GLU A 90 2.82 12.37 -14.08
#